data_AF-A0A433QJF9-F1
#
_entry.id   AF-A0A433QJF9-F1
#
_cell.length_a   1.000
_cell.length_b   1.000
_cell.length_c   1.000
_cell.angle_alpha   90.00
_cell.angle_beta   90.00
_cell.angle_gamma   90.00
#
_symmetry.space_group_name_H-M   'P 1'
#
loop_
_entity.id
_entity.type
_entity.pdbx_description
1 polymer ?
#
loop_
_entity_poly.entity_id
_entity_poly.type
_entity_poly.pdbx_seq_one_letter_code
_entity_poly.pdbx_strand_id
1 'polypeptide(L)'
;MYFFVNNESERNFTVQEAYDSDGCFTLTFGKRDLKYMKDPDGIELVYHEILLRDPIVRKFARSSNDYWERYRAVIRTEPLRIVNTRWKIKNVLDDYLAEAWGNSATHGTFIREWDKDEFNKDYENPSDTVKPTEAVRAALWVFYVTNEKSVKDRLP
;
A
#
# COMPACT_ATOMS: atom_id res chain seq x y z
N MET A 1 16.75 15.18 9.46
CA MET A 1 15.27 15.31 9.39
C MET A 1 14.95 15.79 7.97
N TYR A 2 14.68 14.87 7.05
CA TYR A 2 14.25 15.23 5.70
C TYR A 2 12.74 15.09 5.66
N PHE A 3 12.09 16.25 5.70
CA PHE A 3 10.66 16.39 5.44
C PHE A 3 10.43 16.00 3.98
N PHE A 4 9.52 15.07 3.73
CA PHE A 4 8.97 14.92 2.39
C PHE A 4 8.37 16.26 2.00
N VAL A 5 8.88 16.80 0.90
CA VAL A 5 8.38 18.03 0.29
C VAL A 5 6.91 17.80 -0.02
N ASN A 6 6.05 18.64 0.58
CA ASN A 6 4.67 18.83 0.17
C ASN A 6 4.64 19.14 -1.33
N ASN A 7 4.37 18.12 -2.13
CA ASN A 7 3.95 18.28 -3.52
C ASN A 7 2.76 17.35 -3.79
N GLU A 8 1.83 17.27 -2.82
CA GLU A 8 0.43 16.95 -3.05
C GLU A 8 -0.22 18.07 -3.91
N SER A 9 0.35 18.37 -5.08
CA SER A 9 -0.47 18.93 -6.14
C SER A 9 -1.51 17.86 -6.44
N GLU A 10 -2.74 18.12 -6.00
CA GLU A 10 -3.98 17.36 -6.16
C GLU A 10 -4.12 16.76 -7.57
N ARG A 11 -3.39 15.69 -7.86
CA ARG A 11 -3.57 14.95 -9.10
C ARG A 11 -4.76 14.05 -8.89
N ASN A 12 -5.91 14.53 -9.34
CA ASN A 12 -7.16 13.78 -9.31
C ASN A 12 -7.11 12.69 -10.38
N PHE A 13 -6.53 11.55 -10.03
CA PHE A 13 -6.69 10.31 -10.80
C PHE A 13 -8.18 10.01 -10.95
N THR A 14 -8.58 9.64 -12.16
CA THR A 14 -9.93 9.10 -12.39
C THR A 14 -9.83 7.60 -12.16
N VAL A 15 -10.30 7.12 -11.02
CA VAL A 15 -10.25 5.69 -10.65
C VAL A 15 -11.66 5.15 -10.47
N GLN A 16 -11.98 4.08 -11.18
CA GLN A 16 -13.19 3.29 -10.97
C GLN A 16 -12.87 2.10 -10.08
N GLU A 17 -13.68 1.92 -9.04
CA GLU A 17 -13.58 0.82 -8.10
C GLU A 17 -14.66 -0.21 -8.38
N ALA A 18 -14.30 -1.48 -8.47
CA ALA A 18 -15.24 -2.56 -8.74
C ALA A 18 -14.75 -3.89 -8.15
N TYR A 19 -15.52 -4.94 -8.35
CA TYR A 19 -15.10 -6.32 -8.15
C TYR A 19 -15.20 -7.06 -9.49
N ASP A 20 -14.21 -7.90 -9.80
CA ASP A 20 -14.26 -8.74 -10.99
C ASP A 20 -15.17 -9.97 -10.79
N SER A 21 -15.21 -10.87 -11.78
CA SER A 21 -16.00 -12.09 -11.74
C SER A 21 -15.60 -13.06 -10.64
N ASP A 22 -14.36 -12.99 -10.18
CA ASP A 22 -13.81 -13.87 -9.14
C ASP A 22 -13.93 -13.24 -7.74
N GLY A 23 -14.51 -12.03 -7.66
CA GLY A 23 -14.72 -11.30 -6.42
C GLY A 23 -13.49 -10.56 -5.93
N CYS A 24 -12.47 -10.38 -6.77
CA CYS A 24 -11.27 -9.62 -6.45
C CYS A 24 -11.54 -8.12 -6.61
N PHE A 25 -11.03 -7.32 -5.68
CA PHE A 25 -11.18 -5.86 -5.73
C PHE A 25 -10.32 -5.28 -6.84
N THR A 26 -10.89 -4.39 -7.65
CA THR A 26 -10.24 -3.82 -8.82
C THR A 26 -10.22 -2.30 -8.80
N LEU A 27 -9.13 -1.73 -9.33
CA LEU A 27 -8.94 -0.30 -9.53
C LEU A 27 -8.62 -0.05 -11.01
N THR A 28 -9.57 0.51 -11.75
CA THR A 28 -9.39 0.87 -13.15
C THR A 28 -9.12 2.36 -13.29
N PHE A 29 -7.92 2.69 -13.78
CA PHE A 29 -7.50 4.06 -14.02
C PHE A 29 -8.00 4.57 -15.37
N GLY A 30 -8.41 5.84 -15.40
CA GLY A 30 -8.88 6.50 -16.60
C GLY A 30 -7.81 6.59 -17.68
N LYS A 31 -8.22 6.63 -18.94
CA LYS A 31 -7.32 6.63 -20.12
C LYS A 31 -6.21 7.69 -20.06
N ARG A 32 -6.51 8.86 -19.49
CA ARG A 32 -5.56 9.98 -19.34
C ARG A 32 -4.43 9.69 -18.35
N ASP A 33 -4.67 8.79 -17.41
CA ASP A 33 -3.77 8.45 -16.32
C ASP A 33 -2.83 7.28 -16.69
N LEU A 34 -3.18 6.51 -17.74
CA LEU A 34 -2.35 5.42 -18.26
C LEU A 34 -0.94 5.85 -18.68
N LYS A 35 -0.73 7.14 -19.00
CA LYS A 35 0.59 7.68 -19.29
C LYS A 35 1.56 7.55 -18.12
N TYR A 36 1.07 7.60 -16.88
CA TYR A 36 1.89 7.50 -15.68
C TYR A 36 2.37 6.07 -15.44
N MET A 37 1.64 5.07 -15.92
CA MET A 37 2.05 3.66 -15.79
C MET A 37 3.24 3.30 -16.69
N LYS A 38 3.55 4.13 -17.69
CA LYS A 38 4.64 3.92 -18.64
C LYS A 38 5.92 4.69 -18.25
N ASP A 39 5.83 5.51 -17.21
CA ASP A 39 6.89 6.39 -16.74
C ASP A 39 7.38 5.90 -15.36
N PRO A 40 8.68 5.62 -15.16
CA PRO A 40 9.20 5.18 -13.87
C PRO A 40 8.91 6.13 -12.70
N ASP A 41 8.84 7.44 -12.96
CA ASP A 41 8.46 8.40 -11.91
C ASP A 41 6.92 8.50 -11.77
N GLY A 42 6.21 8.25 -12.87
CA GLY A 42 4.75 8.25 -12.90
C GLY A 42 4.13 7.06 -12.17
N ILE A 43 4.76 5.87 -12.21
CA ILE A 43 4.22 4.67 -11.59
C ILE A 43 4.17 4.78 -10.07
N GLU A 44 5.10 5.52 -9.44
CA GLU A 44 5.05 5.78 -8.00
C GLU A 44 3.77 6.53 -7.60
N LEU A 45 3.29 7.45 -8.45
CA LEU A 45 2.02 8.16 -8.22
C LEU A 45 0.82 7.21 -8.34
N VAL A 46 0.87 6.27 -9.28
CA VAL A 46 -0.18 5.24 -9.45
C VAL A 46 -0.22 4.32 -8.23
N TYR A 47 0.94 3.85 -7.78
CA TYR A 47 1.08 3.02 -6.58
C TYR A 47 0.62 3.73 -5.31
N HIS A 48 0.95 5.01 -5.17
CA HIS A 48 0.42 5.84 -4.09
C HIS A 48 -1.11 5.88 -4.12
N GLU A 49 -1.70 6.12 -5.30
CA GLU A 49 -3.17 6.18 -5.47
C GLU A 49 -3.86 4.82 -5.22
N ILE A 50 -3.18 3.70 -5.51
CA ILE A 50 -3.61 2.34 -5.14
C ILE A 50 -3.62 2.20 -3.61
N LEU A 51 -2.53 2.57 -2.93
CA LEU A 51 -2.43 2.45 -1.47
C LEU A 51 -3.48 3.31 -0.75
N LEU A 52 -3.82 4.50 -1.28
CA LEU A 52 -4.91 5.33 -0.75
C LEU A 52 -6.29 4.62 -0.79
N ARG A 53 -6.47 3.66 -1.71
CA ARG A 53 -7.71 2.88 -1.88
C ARG A 53 -7.62 1.47 -1.36
N ASP A 54 -6.46 1.07 -0.86
CA ASP A 54 -6.22 -0.29 -0.43
C ASP A 54 -7.20 -0.66 0.71
N PRO A 55 -7.87 -1.83 0.63
CA PRO A 55 -8.83 -2.25 1.64
C PRO A 55 -8.28 -2.30 3.07
N ILE A 56 -6.99 -2.64 3.26
CA ILE A 56 -6.36 -2.67 4.58
C ILE A 56 -6.13 -1.24 5.08
N VAL A 57 -5.62 -0.36 4.23
CA VAL A 57 -5.42 1.06 4.56
C VAL A 57 -6.74 1.73 4.92
N ARG A 58 -7.80 1.52 4.13
CA ARG A 58 -9.14 2.06 4.42
C ARG A 58 -9.77 1.44 5.67
N LYS A 59 -9.45 0.19 6.00
CA LYS A 59 -9.89 -0.41 7.27
C LYS A 59 -9.32 0.35 8.47
N PHE A 60 -8.08 0.83 8.39
CA PHE A 60 -7.48 1.66 9.45
C PHE A 60 -8.26 2.96 9.67
N ALA A 61 -8.73 3.59 8.59
CA ALA A 61 -9.56 4.80 8.67
C ALA A 61 -10.91 4.58 9.38
N ARG A 62 -11.46 3.36 9.31
CA ARG A 62 -12.74 2.99 9.91
C ARG A 62 -12.64 2.55 11.37
N SER A 63 -11.47 2.12 11.84
CA SER A 63 -11.28 1.56 13.19
C SER A 63 -9.86 1.76 13.72
N SER A 64 -9.47 3.01 14.01
CA SER A 64 -8.07 3.40 14.23
C SER A 64 -7.48 3.02 15.60
N ASN A 65 -8.28 2.90 16.66
CA ASN A 65 -7.75 2.82 18.03
C ASN A 65 -7.02 1.51 18.35
N ASP A 66 -7.43 0.38 17.78
CA ASP A 66 -6.82 -0.93 18.09
C ASP A 66 -5.51 -1.20 17.33
N TYR A 67 -5.25 -0.45 16.24
CA TYR A 67 -4.11 -0.71 15.37
C TYR A 67 -2.83 0.00 15.81
N TRP A 68 -2.95 1.17 16.44
CA TRP A 68 -1.78 1.94 16.87
C TRP A 68 -0.93 1.18 17.88
N GLU A 69 -1.54 0.65 18.95
CA GLU A 69 -0.83 -0.09 19.99
C GLU A 69 -0.17 -1.36 19.43
N ARG A 70 -0.84 -2.03 18.48
CA ARG A 70 -0.30 -3.21 17.83
C ARG A 70 0.91 -2.88 16.95
N TYR A 71 0.81 -1.87 16.08
CA TYR A 71 1.85 -1.61 15.09
C TYR A 71 3.04 -0.82 15.63
N ARG A 72 2.85 -0.05 16.71
CA ARG A 72 3.96 0.63 17.39
C ARG A 72 5.04 -0.35 17.87
N ALA A 73 4.65 -1.55 18.30
CA ALA A 73 5.60 -2.57 18.77
C ALA A 73 6.48 -3.14 17.64
N VAL A 74 6.02 -3.07 16.38
CA VAL A 74 6.73 -3.63 15.22
C VAL A 74 7.41 -2.56 14.35
N ILE A 75 7.21 -1.27 14.63
CA ILE A 75 7.82 -0.15 13.91
C ILE A 75 8.91 0.51 14.76
N ARG A 76 10.11 0.63 14.20
CA ARG A 76 11.16 1.51 14.70
C ARG A 76 11.13 2.81 13.91
N THR A 77 11.11 3.96 14.58
CA THR A 77 11.02 5.28 13.93
C THR A 77 12.38 5.86 13.51
N GLU A 78 13.48 5.43 14.14
CA GLU A 78 14.83 5.96 13.86
C GLU A 78 15.88 4.83 13.69
N PRO A 79 16.25 4.47 12.44
CA PRO A 79 15.60 4.86 11.19
C PRO A 79 14.22 4.19 11.04
N LEU A 80 13.34 4.75 10.18
CA LEU A 80 12.01 4.21 9.93
C LEU A 80 12.06 2.83 9.25
N ARG A 81 11.76 1.76 10.00
CA ARG A 81 11.85 0.36 9.55
C ARG A 81 11.06 -0.59 10.45
N ILE A 82 10.96 -1.85 10.06
CA ILE A 82 10.45 -2.93 10.93
C ILE A 82 11.48 -3.23 12.03
N VAL A 83 11.00 -3.43 13.26
CA VAL A 83 11.85 -3.67 14.44
C VAL A 83 12.73 -4.91 14.25
N ASN A 84 13.99 -4.83 14.69
CA ASN A 84 14.98 -5.91 14.61
C ASN A 84 15.28 -6.47 13.20
N THR A 85 14.79 -5.83 12.13
CA THR A 85 15.15 -6.20 10.76
C THR A 85 15.83 -5.04 10.02
N ARG A 86 16.25 -5.30 8.79
CA ARG A 86 16.72 -4.27 7.85
C ARG A 86 15.61 -3.75 6.93
N TRP A 87 14.38 -4.22 7.10
CA TRP A 87 13.26 -3.93 6.21
C TRP A 87 12.77 -2.50 6.38
N LYS A 88 13.12 -1.65 5.42
CA LYS A 88 12.58 -0.29 5.33
C LYS A 88 11.10 -0.35 5.00
N ILE A 89 10.32 0.58 5.56
CA ILE A 89 8.86 0.66 5.30
C ILE A 89 8.58 0.74 3.80
N LYS A 90 9.33 1.56 3.04
CA LYS A 90 9.17 1.67 1.59
C LYS A 90 9.32 0.32 0.89
N ASN A 91 10.40 -0.42 1.17
CA ASN A 91 10.65 -1.71 0.53
C ASN A 91 9.50 -2.71 0.80
N VAL A 92 9.00 -2.74 2.03
CA VAL A 92 7.86 -3.61 2.38
C VAL A 92 6.59 -3.22 1.62
N LEU A 93 6.36 -1.93 1.39
CA LEU A 93 5.23 -1.46 0.56
C LEU A 93 5.43 -1.81 -0.92
N ASP A 94 6.66 -1.66 -1.43
CA ASP A 94 7.00 -2.02 -2.81
C ASP A 94 6.77 -3.52 -3.05
N ASP A 95 7.24 -4.39 -2.13
CA ASP A 95 7.00 -5.85 -2.17
C ASP A 95 5.50 -6.18 -2.07
N TYR A 96 4.77 -5.52 -1.17
CA TYR A 96 3.32 -5.69 -1.07
C TYR A 96 2.61 -5.31 -2.36
N LEU A 97 2.95 -4.18 -2.98
CA LEU A 97 2.32 -3.74 -4.22
C LEU A 97 2.59 -4.71 -5.38
N ALA A 98 3.82 -5.21 -5.49
CA ALA A 98 4.19 -6.16 -6.54
C ALA A 98 3.40 -7.47 -6.45
N GLU A 99 3.22 -8.00 -5.23
CA GLU A 99 2.60 -9.31 -5.00
C GLU A 99 1.08 -9.23 -4.81
N ALA A 100 0.56 -8.16 -4.21
CA ALA A 100 -0.85 -8.04 -3.90
C ALA A 100 -1.69 -7.43 -5.02
N TRP A 101 -1.05 -6.73 -5.98
CA TRP A 101 -1.74 -5.97 -7.02
C TRP A 101 -1.23 -6.34 -8.41
N GLY A 102 -1.87 -7.34 -9.00
CA GLY A 102 -1.64 -7.74 -10.38
C GLY A 102 -2.12 -6.67 -11.36
N ASN A 103 -1.26 -6.27 -12.30
CA ASN A 103 -1.68 -5.39 -13.40
C ASN A 103 -2.23 -6.25 -14.55
N SER A 104 -3.52 -6.10 -14.84
CA SER A 104 -4.07 -6.50 -16.12
C SER A 104 -3.50 -5.55 -17.18
N ALA A 105 -2.35 -5.94 -17.73
CA ALA A 105 -1.45 -5.12 -18.57
C ALA A 105 -2.13 -4.43 -19.78
N THR A 106 -3.38 -4.75 -20.07
CA THR A 106 -4.09 -4.25 -21.25
C THR A 106 -4.94 -3.00 -21.02
N HIS A 107 -5.31 -2.59 -19.79
CA HIS A 107 -6.25 -1.45 -19.63
C HIS A 107 -6.06 -0.55 -18.39
N GLY A 108 -4.93 -0.68 -17.67
CA GLY A 108 -4.71 0.11 -16.45
C GLY A 108 -5.64 -0.27 -15.31
N THR A 109 -6.04 -1.55 -15.29
CA THR A 109 -6.78 -2.15 -14.18
C THR A 109 -5.80 -2.93 -13.31
N PHE A 110 -5.79 -2.60 -12.02
CA PHE A 110 -5.09 -3.37 -11.00
C PHE A 110 -6.09 -4.24 -10.27
N ILE A 111 -5.77 -5.53 -10.14
CA ILE A 111 -6.60 -6.54 -9.48
C ILE A 111 -5.89 -6.92 -8.19
N ARG A 112 -6.62 -6.89 -7.08
CA ARG A 112 -6.05 -7.18 -5.76
C ARG A 112 -6.15 -8.66 -5.42
N GLU A 113 -5.09 -9.39 -5.67
CA GLU A 113 -4.98 -10.85 -5.45
C GLU A 113 -3.88 -11.14 -4.43
N TRP A 114 -4.15 -10.82 -3.16
CA TRP A 114 -3.14 -11.04 -2.10
C TRP A 114 -3.35 -12.35 -1.36
N ASP A 115 -2.55 -13.36 -1.71
CA ASP A 115 -2.40 -14.57 -0.90
C ASP A 115 -1.39 -14.33 0.24
N LYS A 116 -1.90 -14.36 1.47
CA LYS A 116 -1.09 -14.09 2.67
C LYS A 116 -0.18 -15.27 3.03
N ASP A 117 -0.61 -16.49 2.71
CA ASP A 117 0.12 -17.69 3.09
C ASP A 117 1.28 -17.92 2.13
N GLU A 118 1.05 -17.71 0.83
CA GLU A 118 2.12 -17.65 -0.18
C GLU A 118 3.10 -16.52 0.13
N PHE A 119 2.63 -15.29 0.37
CA PHE A 119 3.50 -14.17 0.70
C PHE A 119 4.35 -14.42 1.95
N ASN A 120 3.78 -15.02 3.01
CA ASN A 120 4.56 -15.35 4.20
C ASN A 120 5.65 -16.38 3.88
N LYS A 121 5.36 -17.36 3.02
CA LYS A 121 6.29 -18.42 2.64
C LYS A 121 7.45 -17.89 1.79
N ASP A 122 7.16 -17.02 0.83
CA ASP A 122 8.15 -16.49 -0.11
C ASP A 122 9.13 -15.52 0.56
N TYR A 123 8.63 -14.76 1.55
CA TYR A 123 9.42 -13.79 2.30
C TYR A 123 9.82 -14.30 3.70
N GLU A 124 9.61 -15.59 4.00
CA GLU A 124 9.96 -16.15 5.30
C GLU A 124 11.47 -16.08 5.53
N ASN A 125 11.86 -15.57 6.68
CA ASN A 125 13.22 -15.71 7.18
C ASN A 125 13.16 -16.30 8.59
N PRO A 126 13.74 -17.48 8.84
CA PRO A 126 13.72 -18.13 10.16
C PRO A 126 14.32 -17.29 11.29
N SER A 127 15.15 -16.29 10.96
CA SER A 127 15.78 -15.39 11.95
C SER A 127 14.92 -14.18 12.30
N ASP A 128 13.85 -13.90 11.55
CA ASP A 128 13.01 -12.73 11.76
C ASP A 128 11.94 -13.01 12.82
N THR A 129 11.75 -12.03 13.72
CA THR A 129 10.76 -12.11 14.81
C THR A 129 9.38 -11.62 14.40
N VAL A 130 9.26 -11.04 13.20
CA VAL A 130 8.03 -10.46 12.64
C VAL A 130 7.71 -11.18 11.35
N LYS A 131 6.48 -11.68 11.21
CA LYS A 131 6.02 -12.31 9.98
C LYS A 131 5.93 -11.30 8.83
N PRO A 132 6.22 -11.68 7.56
CA PRO A 132 6.13 -10.78 6.42
C PRO A 132 4.77 -10.05 6.31
N THR A 133 3.66 -10.76 6.47
CA THR A 133 2.32 -10.15 6.45
C THR A 133 2.05 -9.18 7.61
N GLU A 134 2.73 -9.33 8.75
CA GLU A 134 2.65 -8.37 9.86
C GLU A 134 3.49 -7.12 9.58
N ALA A 135 4.67 -7.30 8.99
CA ALA A 135 5.48 -6.19 8.47
C ALA A 135 4.70 -5.37 7.43
N VAL A 136 4.00 -6.03 6.49
CA VAL A 136 3.14 -5.35 5.51
C VAL A 136 2.05 -4.51 6.19
N ARG A 137 1.32 -5.08 7.15
CA ARG A 137 0.27 -4.32 7.85
C ARG A 137 0.83 -3.13 8.61
N ALA A 138 2.00 -3.28 9.24
CA ALA A 138 2.68 -2.18 9.90
C ALA A 138 3.10 -1.09 8.91
N ALA A 139 3.63 -1.46 7.75
CA ALA A 139 4.01 -0.54 6.69
C ALA A 139 2.79 0.22 6.12
N LEU A 140 1.69 -0.48 5.86
CA LEU A 140 0.42 0.12 5.43
C LEU A 140 -0.16 1.04 6.50
N TRP A 141 0.03 0.73 7.78
CA TRP A 141 -0.37 1.61 8.87
C TRP A 141 0.45 2.91 8.89
N VAL A 142 1.77 2.83 8.69
CA VAL A 142 2.62 4.04 8.54
C VAL A 142 2.16 4.88 7.35
N PHE A 143 1.83 4.24 6.22
CA PHE A 143 1.27 4.91 5.06
C PHE A 143 -0.05 5.61 5.41
N TYR A 144 -0.98 4.93 6.09
CA TYR A 144 -2.25 5.51 6.52
C TYR A 144 -2.04 6.75 7.40
N VAL A 145 -1.24 6.66 8.45
CA VAL A 145 -1.01 7.79 9.39
C VAL A 145 -0.41 9.00 8.67
N THR A 146 0.45 8.76 7.67
CA THR A 146 1.08 9.82 6.87
C THR A 146 0.11 10.47 5.87
N ASN A 147 -0.93 9.73 5.44
CA ASN A 147 -1.86 10.13 4.38
C ASN A 147 -3.33 10.10 4.83
N GLU A 148 -3.58 10.27 6.14
CA GLU A 148 -4.88 9.99 6.77
C GLU A 148 -6.01 10.76 6.10
N LYS A 149 -5.79 12.06 5.85
CA LYS A 149 -6.77 12.92 5.17
C LYS A 149 -7.09 12.39 3.78
N SER A 150 -6.06 12.14 2.97
CA SER A 150 -6.20 11.67 1.58
C SER A 150 -6.89 10.32 1.46
N VAL A 151 -6.70 9.43 2.45
CA VAL A 151 -7.44 8.15 2.56
C VAL A 151 -8.90 8.38 2.92
N LYS A 152 -9.17 9.23 3.93
CA LYS A 152 -10.54 9.53 4.39
C LYS A 152 -11.39 10.21 3.32
N ASP A 153 -10.79 11.13 2.55
CA ASP A 153 -11.44 11.82 1.43
C ASP A 153 -11.81 10.87 0.28
N ARG A 154 -11.26 9.65 0.26
CA ARG A 154 -11.51 8.61 -0.74
C ARG A 154 -12.28 7.41 -0.18
N LEU A 155 -12.86 7.48 1.02
CA LEU A 155 -13.71 6.38 1.48
C LEU A 155 -14.98 6.29 0.62
N PRO A 156 -15.42 5.07 0.22
CA PRO A 156 -16.69 4.88 -0.47
C PRO A 156 -17.89 5.10 0.45
#